data_AF-A0A7V9NQA8-F1
#
_entry.id   AF-A0A7V9NQA8-F1
#
_cell.length_a   1.000
_cell.length_b   1.000
_cell.length_c   1.000
_cell.angle_alpha   90.00
_cell.angle_beta   90.00
_cell.angle_gamma   90.00
#
_symmetry.space_group_name_H-M   'P 1'
#
loop_
_entity.id
_entity.type
_entity.pdbx_description
1 polymer ?
#
loop_
_entity_poly.entity_id
_entity_poly.type
_entity_poly.pdbx_seq_one_letter_code
_entity_poly.pdbx_strand_id
1 'polypeptide(L)'
;MAGLAIITEACIDTKDRACVDVCPVQCIYEYDPAKNILFSEAEAGSGVTENTHAPNPDAIAIFGDSTLYVNLDECTSCTACYQPDVCPVGAIYPDDHLPTAEPNGPKYNSSDPNKGHDHRFFLQLSSDVFAD
;
A
#
# COMPACT_ATOMS: atom_id res chain seq x y z
N MET A 1 6.85 -11.10 -13.42
CA MET A 1 5.55 -11.59 -12.94
C MET A 1 4.78 -10.37 -12.48
N ALA A 2 3.57 -10.15 -12.99
CA ALA A 2 2.72 -9.03 -12.58
C ALA A 2 1.85 -9.54 -11.42
N GLY A 3 1.97 -8.91 -10.25
CA GLY A 3 1.19 -9.23 -9.05
C GLY A 3 0.51 -7.98 -8.51
N LEU A 4 -0.43 -8.17 -7.60
CA LEU A 4 -1.11 -7.08 -6.90
C LEU A 4 -0.08 -6.37 -6.02
N ALA A 5 -0.05 -5.04 -6.09
CA ALA A 5 0.84 -4.25 -5.26
C ALA A 5 0.37 -4.31 -3.81
N ILE A 6 1.28 -4.57 -2.88
CA ILE A 6 1.05 -4.62 -1.43
C ILE A 6 2.00 -3.64 -0.76
N ILE A 7 1.44 -2.72 0.02
CA ILE A 7 2.19 -1.73 0.78
C ILE A 7 2.51 -2.31 2.15
N THR A 8 3.78 -2.27 2.54
CA THR A 8 4.30 -2.86 3.77
C THR A 8 4.76 -1.81 4.78
N GLU A 9 5.26 -2.25 5.93
CA GLU A 9 5.66 -1.41 7.07
C GLU A 9 6.63 -0.28 6.73
N ALA A 10 7.47 -0.43 5.69
CA ALA A 10 8.38 0.65 5.29
C ALA A 10 7.65 1.93 4.84
N CYS A 11 6.35 1.87 4.53
CA CYS A 11 5.54 3.05 4.20
C CYS A 11 5.06 3.83 5.44
N ILE A 12 5.05 3.19 6.62
CA ILE A 12 4.57 3.79 7.86
C ILE A 12 5.36 5.05 8.16
N ASP A 13 4.66 6.14 8.49
CA ASP A 13 5.19 7.48 8.76
C ASP A 13 5.96 8.14 7.60
N THR A 14 6.16 7.46 6.47
CA THR A 14 6.83 8.01 5.29
C THR A 14 5.83 8.68 4.37
N LYS A 15 4.75 7.97 3.99
CA LYS A 15 3.65 8.47 3.14
C LYS A 15 4.09 9.41 2.01
N ASP A 16 5.06 8.96 1.21
CA ASP A 16 5.66 9.76 0.13
C ASP A 16 4.67 10.08 -1.01
N ARG A 17 3.64 9.23 -1.20
CA ARG A 17 2.56 9.36 -2.18
C ARG A 17 2.98 9.34 -3.66
N ALA A 18 4.27 9.22 -4.01
CA ALA A 18 4.69 9.06 -5.41
C ALA A 18 4.06 7.85 -6.13
N CYS A 19 3.65 6.82 -5.37
CA CYS A 19 2.93 5.68 -5.92
C CYS A 19 1.51 6.01 -6.42
N VAL A 20 0.87 7.06 -5.87
CA VAL A 20 -0.47 7.52 -6.27
C VAL A 20 -0.42 8.13 -7.67
N ASP A 21 0.59 8.96 -7.95
CA ASP A 21 0.76 9.65 -9.24
C ASP A 21 0.98 8.68 -10.42
N VAL A 22 1.59 7.53 -10.16
CA VAL A 22 1.87 6.53 -11.20
C VAL A 22 0.79 5.46 -11.34
N CYS A 23 -0.20 5.43 -10.44
CA CYS A 23 -1.23 4.41 -10.45
C CYS A 23 -2.30 4.73 -11.51
N PRO A 24 -2.44 3.94 -12.59
CA PRO A 24 -3.37 4.26 -13.68
C PRO A 24 -4.85 4.10 -13.29
N VAL A 25 -5.14 3.42 -12.19
CA VAL A 25 -6.50 3.12 -11.72
C VAL A 25 -6.80 3.73 -10.35
N GLN A 26 -5.88 4.53 -9.79
CA GLN A 26 -6.06 5.21 -8.51
C GLN A 26 -6.56 4.29 -7.38
N CYS A 27 -5.97 3.10 -7.27
CA CYS A 27 -6.34 2.08 -6.27
C CYS A 27 -5.55 2.21 -4.94
N ILE A 28 -4.88 3.33 -4.69
CA ILE A 28 -4.08 3.58 -3.48
C ILE A 28 -4.76 4.68 -2.66
N TYR A 29 -5.11 4.34 -1.43
CA TYR A 29 -5.94 5.18 -0.57
C TYR A 29 -5.18 5.59 0.69
N GLU A 30 -5.50 6.79 1.17
CA GLU A 30 -5.10 7.30 2.48
C GLU A 30 -6.33 7.39 3.39
N TYR A 31 -6.13 7.20 4.69
CA TYR A 31 -7.21 7.31 5.67
C TYR A 31 -7.35 8.74 6.20
N ASP A 32 -8.57 9.28 6.11
CA ASP A 32 -8.96 10.55 6.75
C ASP A 32 -9.66 10.24 8.10
N PRO A 33 -9.00 10.47 9.24
CA PRO A 33 -9.59 10.21 10.56
C PRO A 33 -10.72 11.19 10.92
N ALA A 34 -10.81 12.35 10.28
CA ALA A 34 -11.88 13.31 10.55
C ALA A 34 -13.21 12.92 9.90
N LYS A 35 -13.14 12.26 8.74
CA LYS A 35 -14.32 11.79 7.99
C LYS A 35 -14.57 10.29 8.13
N ASN A 36 -13.59 9.55 8.67
CA ASN A 36 -13.58 8.10 8.73
C ASN A 36 -13.77 7.46 7.33
N ILE A 37 -13.03 7.97 6.34
CA ILE A 37 -13.05 7.46 4.96
C ILE A 37 -11.64 7.18 4.47
N LEU A 38 -11.53 6.21 3.57
CA LEU A 38 -10.37 6.03 2.70
C LEU A 38 -10.58 6.88 1.46
N PHE A 39 -9.61 7.70 1.09
CA PHE A 39 -9.68 8.54 -0.10
C PHE A 39 -8.44 8.37 -0.97
N SER A 40 -8.63 8.34 -2.29
CA SER A 40 -7.55 8.42 -3.27
C SER A 40 -7.61 9.79 -3.92
N GLU A 41 -6.47 10.48 -4.01
CA GLU A 41 -6.35 11.73 -4.76
C GLU A 41 -6.04 11.42 -6.22
N ALA A 42 -6.47 12.27 -7.16
CA ALA A 42 -6.15 12.11 -8.59
C ALA A 42 -4.66 12.30 -8.88
N GLU A 43 -4.03 13.21 -8.14
CA GLU A 43 -2.59 13.47 -8.09
C GLU A 43 -2.22 13.78 -6.64
N ALA A 44 -1.05 13.34 -6.18
CA ALA A 44 -0.57 13.50 -4.80
C ALA A 44 -0.55 14.98 -4.41
N GLY A 45 -1.36 15.35 -3.41
CA GLY A 45 -1.42 16.74 -2.92
C GLY A 45 -2.19 17.72 -3.82
N SER A 46 -2.89 17.23 -4.85
CA SER A 46 -3.83 18.05 -5.63
C SER A 46 -5.06 18.49 -4.81
N GLY A 47 -5.40 17.76 -3.74
CA GLY A 47 -6.62 17.95 -2.98
C GLY A 47 -7.89 17.53 -3.73
N VAL A 48 -7.74 16.93 -4.91
CA VAL A 48 -8.85 16.43 -5.73
C VAL A 48 -9.04 14.95 -5.42
N THR A 49 -10.06 14.63 -4.64
CA THR A 49 -10.44 13.24 -4.37
C THR A 49 -11.06 12.62 -5.63
N GLU A 50 -10.44 11.56 -6.14
CA GLU A 50 -10.93 10.77 -7.27
C GLU A 50 -11.93 9.71 -6.78
N ASN A 51 -11.48 8.86 -5.84
CA ASN A 51 -12.25 7.74 -5.31
C ASN A 51 -12.28 7.74 -3.78
N THR A 52 -13.31 7.11 -3.20
CA THR A 52 -13.44 6.95 -1.74
C THR A 52 -14.04 5.61 -1.37
N HIS A 53 -13.58 5.04 -0.25
CA HIS A 53 -14.12 3.83 0.36
C HIS A 53 -14.40 4.02 1.85
N ALA A 54 -15.35 3.23 2.37
CA ALA A 54 -15.55 3.09 3.80
C ALA A 54 -14.51 2.09 4.33
N PRO A 55 -13.68 2.46 5.33
CA PRO A 55 -12.76 1.54 5.94
C PRO A 55 -13.47 0.62 6.92
N ASN A 56 -12.98 -0.61 7.02
CA ASN A 56 -13.31 -1.48 8.14
C ASN A 56 -12.72 -0.92 9.44
N PRO A 57 -13.54 -0.65 10.49
CA PRO A 57 -13.09 0.01 11.71
C PRO A 57 -12.06 -0.80 12.51
N ASP A 58 -12.12 -2.14 12.48
CA ASP A 58 -11.19 -2.99 13.22
C ASP A 58 -9.82 -3.05 12.54
N ALA A 59 -9.80 -3.12 11.20
CA ALA A 59 -8.56 -3.19 10.43
C ALA A 59 -7.86 -1.83 10.34
N ILE A 60 -8.64 -0.74 10.14
CA ILE A 60 -8.08 0.60 10.03
C ILE A 60 -7.49 1.09 11.36
N ALA A 61 -8.01 0.61 12.49
CA ALA A 61 -7.48 0.97 13.81
C ALA A 61 -6.03 0.53 14.05
N ILE A 62 -5.47 -0.36 13.22
CA ILE A 62 -4.11 -0.90 13.39
C ILE A 62 -3.05 0.15 13.05
N PHE A 63 -3.17 0.81 11.89
CA PHE A 63 -2.22 1.84 11.45
C PHE A 63 -2.88 3.19 11.16
N GLY A 64 -4.20 3.27 11.03
CA GLY A 64 -4.94 4.51 10.82
C GLY A 64 -4.41 5.29 9.62
N ASP A 65 -4.07 6.56 9.84
CA ASP A 65 -3.50 7.41 8.80
C ASP A 65 -1.98 7.24 8.65
N SER A 66 -1.33 6.31 9.34
CA SER A 66 0.13 6.22 9.37
C SER A 66 0.71 5.58 8.10
N THR A 67 -0.11 4.92 7.28
CA THR A 67 0.29 4.25 6.03
C THR A 67 -0.74 4.47 4.92
N LEU A 68 -0.33 4.17 3.70
CA LEU A 68 -1.22 4.05 2.54
C LEU A 68 -1.73 2.61 2.43
N TYR A 69 -2.94 2.46 1.90
CA TYR A 69 -3.62 1.18 1.71
C TYR A 69 -3.94 0.98 0.23
N VAL A 70 -3.74 -0.23 -0.27
CA VAL A 70 -4.03 -0.56 -1.66
C VAL A 70 -5.27 -1.43 -1.73
N ASN A 71 -6.22 -1.05 -2.58
CA ASN A 71 -7.40 -1.87 -2.81
C ASN A 71 -7.07 -2.99 -3.79
N LEU A 72 -7.11 -4.23 -3.31
CA LEU A 72 -6.76 -5.42 -4.09
C LEU A 72 -7.82 -5.77 -5.13
N ASP A 73 -9.07 -5.35 -4.95
CA ASP A 73 -10.15 -5.58 -5.92
C ASP A 73 -10.02 -4.66 -7.15
N GLU A 74 -9.48 -3.45 -6.94
CA GLU A 74 -9.29 -2.45 -8.00
C GLU A 74 -7.90 -2.52 -8.65
N CYS A 75 -6.92 -3.12 -7.99
CA CYS A 75 -5.56 -3.17 -8.50
C CYS A 75 -5.45 -4.06 -9.73
N THR A 76 -5.04 -3.47 -10.87
CA THR A 76 -4.88 -4.18 -12.14
C THR A 76 -3.51 -4.83 -12.32
N SER A 77 -2.69 -4.92 -11.27
CA SER A 77 -1.31 -5.44 -11.33
C SER A 77 -0.41 -4.76 -12.38
N CYS A 78 -0.60 -3.45 -12.60
CA CYS A 78 0.11 -2.67 -13.62
C CYS A 78 1.62 -2.51 -13.38
N THR A 79 2.10 -2.83 -12.17
CA THR A 79 3.52 -2.84 -11.76
C THR A 79 4.20 -1.48 -11.63
N ALA A 80 3.52 -0.38 -11.95
CA ALA A 80 4.09 0.96 -11.97
C ALA A 80 4.50 1.45 -10.57
N CYS A 81 3.66 1.21 -9.56
CA CYS A 81 3.86 1.71 -8.20
C CYS A 81 5.04 1.09 -7.45
N TYR A 82 5.33 -0.20 -7.68
CA TYR A 82 6.44 -0.90 -7.00
C TYR A 82 7.75 -0.89 -7.80
N GLN A 83 7.83 -0.07 -8.85
CA GLN A 83 9.12 0.16 -9.49
C GLN A 83 10.10 0.80 -8.49
N PRO A 84 11.39 0.41 -8.51
CA PRO A 84 12.37 0.85 -7.53
C PRO A 84 12.61 2.37 -7.53
N ASP A 85 12.31 3.04 -8.64
CA ASP A 85 12.46 4.49 -8.79
C ASP A 85 11.25 5.28 -8.27
N VAL A 86 10.12 4.61 -7.99
CA VAL A 86 8.88 5.27 -7.56
C VAL A 86 8.80 5.36 -6.04
N CYS A 87 9.02 4.24 -5.34
CA CYS A 87 8.94 4.23 -3.88
C CYS A 87 10.36 4.37 -3.28
N PRO A 88 10.71 5.53 -2.68
CA PRO A 88 12.08 5.78 -2.20
C PRO A 88 12.51 4.81 -1.08
N VAL A 89 11.55 4.35 -0.28
CA VAL A 89 11.75 3.39 0.83
C VAL A 89 11.52 1.95 0.41
N GLY A 90 11.09 1.70 -0.83
CA GLY A 90 10.89 0.33 -1.33
C GLY A 90 9.82 -0.47 -0.60
N ALA A 91 8.77 0.18 -0.08
CA ALA A 91 7.73 -0.43 0.75
C ALA A 91 6.69 -1.26 -0.03
N ILE A 92 6.72 -1.24 -1.36
CA ILE A 92 5.69 -1.86 -2.18
C ILE A 92 6.26 -3.12 -2.84
N TYR A 93 5.56 -4.24 -2.65
CA TYR A 93 5.93 -5.57 -3.18
C TYR A 93 4.74 -6.16 -3.94
N PRO A 94 4.94 -7.04 -4.92
CA PRO A 94 3.84 -7.81 -5.47
C PRO A 94 3.41 -8.91 -4.47
N ASP A 95 2.13 -9.26 -4.45
CA ASP A 95 1.53 -10.22 -3.52
C ASP A 95 2.26 -11.58 -3.49
N ASP A 96 2.69 -12.08 -4.64
CA ASP A 96 3.39 -13.36 -4.76
C ASP A 96 4.88 -13.29 -4.35
N HIS A 97 5.47 -12.10 -4.29
CA HIS A 97 6.86 -11.91 -3.83
C HIS A 97 6.95 -11.05 -2.57
N LEU A 98 6.04 -11.25 -1.62
CA LEU A 98 6.19 -10.66 -0.30
C LEU A 98 7.35 -11.32 0.45
N PRO A 99 8.34 -10.54 0.90
CA PRO A 99 9.49 -11.11 1.57
C PRO A 99 9.11 -11.55 2.99
N THR A 100 9.33 -12.83 3.28
CA THR A 100 9.09 -13.44 4.58
C THR A 100 10.39 -13.55 5.37
N ALA A 101 10.29 -13.73 6.69
CA ALA A 101 11.45 -13.97 7.56
C ALA A 101 12.18 -15.30 7.29
N GLU A 102 11.80 -16.02 6.23
CA GLU A 102 12.39 -17.31 5.87
C GLU A 102 13.78 -17.14 5.24
N PRO A 103 14.75 -18.02 5.58
CA PRO A 103 16.13 -17.89 5.13
C PRO A 103 16.31 -17.97 3.59
N ASN A 104 15.30 -18.44 2.86
CA ASN A 104 15.29 -18.52 1.39
C ASN A 104 14.08 -17.80 0.76
N GLY A 105 13.46 -16.85 1.47
CA GLY A 105 12.30 -16.11 0.97
C GLY A 105 12.65 -15.15 -0.19
N PRO A 106 11.62 -14.51 -0.80
CA PRO A 106 11.81 -13.47 -1.79
C PRO A 106 12.74 -12.37 -1.28
N LYS A 107 13.51 -11.76 -2.19
CA LYS A 107 14.45 -10.69 -1.81
C LYS A 107 13.68 -9.40 -1.49
N TYR A 108 14.03 -8.81 -0.36
CA TYR A 108 13.63 -7.45 0.02
C TYR A 108 14.16 -6.43 -0.99
N ASN A 109 13.44 -5.31 -1.12
CA ASN A 109 13.97 -4.18 -1.88
C ASN A 109 15.22 -3.63 -1.19
N SER A 110 16.17 -3.11 -1.96
CA SER A 110 17.43 -2.60 -1.39
C SER A 110 17.19 -1.41 -0.47
N SER A 111 16.17 -0.60 -0.78
CA SER A 111 15.77 0.60 -0.03
C SER A 111 14.91 0.33 1.21
N ASP A 112 14.43 -0.91 1.39
CA ASP A 112 13.58 -1.28 2.52
C ASP A 112 14.41 -1.39 3.82
N PRO A 113 14.10 -0.61 4.87
CA PRO A 113 14.82 -0.66 6.13
C PRO A 113 14.43 -1.85 7.03
N ASN A 114 13.30 -2.52 6.77
CA ASN A 114 12.64 -3.47 7.68
C ASN A 114 12.80 -4.93 7.23
N LYS A 115 14.06 -5.33 6.99
CA LYS A 115 14.40 -6.70 6.54
C LYS A 115 14.32 -7.71 7.68
N GLY A 116 13.67 -8.84 7.44
CA GLY A 116 13.66 -10.00 8.35
C GLY A 116 12.35 -10.27 9.11
N HIS A 117 11.25 -9.57 8.77
CA HIS A 117 9.91 -9.82 9.28
C HIS A 117 8.97 -10.39 8.21
N ASP A 118 7.84 -10.96 8.63
CA ASP A 118 6.83 -11.55 7.75
C ASP A 118 5.87 -10.49 7.22
N HIS A 119 5.98 -10.18 5.93
CA HIS A 119 5.16 -9.15 5.28
C HIS A 119 3.79 -9.64 4.80
N ARG A 120 3.44 -10.92 4.97
CA ARG A 120 2.13 -11.44 4.52
C ARG A 120 0.97 -10.88 5.32
N PHE A 121 1.24 -10.38 6.53
CA PHE A 121 0.27 -9.63 7.31
C PHE A 121 -0.32 -8.44 6.52
N PHE A 122 0.52 -7.74 5.74
CA PHE A 122 0.07 -6.58 4.94
C PHE A 122 -0.85 -6.95 3.79
N LEU A 123 -0.72 -8.17 3.25
CA LEU A 123 -1.66 -8.69 2.25
C LEU A 123 -3.06 -8.82 2.86
N GLN A 124 -3.15 -9.45 4.03
CA GLN A 124 -4.41 -9.65 4.73
C GLN A 124 -5.01 -8.31 5.18
N LEU A 125 -4.20 -7.43 5.79
CA LEU A 125 -4.60 -6.08 6.16
C LEU A 125 -5.17 -5.29 4.98
N SER A 126 -4.50 -5.32 3.82
CA SER A 126 -4.97 -4.60 2.63
C SER A 126 -6.31 -5.13 2.13
N SER A 127 -6.64 -6.40 2.37
CA SER A 127 -7.98 -6.92 2.09
C SER A 127 -8.99 -6.54 3.16
N ASP A 128 -8.64 -6.66 4.45
CA ASP A 128 -9.55 -6.42 5.57
C ASP A 128 -9.96 -4.95 5.67
N VAL A 129 -9.06 -4.01 5.34
CA VAL A 129 -9.35 -2.57 5.39
C VAL A 129 -10.50 -2.16 4.46
N PHE A 130 -10.70 -2.88 3.36
CA PHE A 130 -11.78 -2.63 2.39
C PHE A 130 -12.93 -3.66 2.50
N ALA A 131 -12.90 -4.55 3.49
CA ALA A 131 -13.98 -5.49 3.74
C ALA A 131 -15.18 -4.78 4.41
N ASP A 132 -16.39 -5.02 3.90
CA ASP A 132 -17.67 -4.49 4.42
C ASP A 132 -18.06 -5.11 5.78
#